data_AF-A0A5P1EKM8-F1
#
_entry.id   AF-A0A5P1EKM8-F1
#
_cell.length_a   1.000
_cell.length_b   1.000
_cell.length_c   1.000
_cell.angle_alpha   90.00
_cell.angle_beta   90.00
_cell.angle_gamma   90.00
#
_symmetry.space_group_name_H-M   'P 1'
#
loop_
_entity.id
_entity.type
_entity.pdbx_description
1 polymer ?
#
loop_
_entity_poly.entity_id
_entity_poly.type
_entity_poly.pdbx_seq_one_letter_code
_entity_poly.pdbx_strand_id
1 'polypeptide(L)'
;MTMLPMGGAMKGIPEGAIPFPHRQGNLYSIQYFTGWFRIDDQSTQKHLDLMNRISRFMGSFITSNPRPAYYGYKDIDLGRNKGVLPSYNDSRVWGERYFKGNFERLARIKREVDAGNYFRSEQSIPPYNSWVGVSASSSSSSPTSNPLSVTLQCSTDTCICTNKQSL
;
A
#
# COMPACT_ATOMS: atom_id res chain seq x y z
N MET A 1 -15.56 -8.02 6.00
CA MET A 1 -14.38 -8.89 5.74
C MET A 1 -14.69 -9.74 4.53
N THR A 2 -13.76 -9.83 3.59
CA THR A 2 -13.91 -10.60 2.35
C THR A 2 -12.69 -11.48 2.17
N MET A 3 -12.86 -12.76 1.83
CA MET A 3 -11.78 -13.67 1.47
C MET A 3 -11.90 -14.05 -0.01
N LEU A 4 -10.81 -13.90 -0.76
CA LEU A 4 -10.72 -14.24 -2.17
C LEU A 4 -9.74 -15.40 -2.34
N PRO A 5 -10.19 -16.59 -2.75
CA PRO A 5 -9.29 -17.71 -2.97
C PRO A 5 -8.31 -17.40 -4.11
N MET A 6 -7.05 -17.77 -3.91
CA MET A 6 -6.00 -17.67 -4.92
C MET A 6 -5.59 -19.08 -5.39
N GLY A 7 -4.99 -19.14 -6.58
CA GLY A 7 -4.68 -20.40 -7.26
C GLY A 7 -5.19 -20.39 -8.70
N GLY A 8 -5.46 -21.58 -9.25
CA GLY A 8 -5.92 -21.72 -10.63
C GLY A 8 -5.02 -20.98 -11.63
N ALA A 9 -5.61 -20.13 -12.48
CA ALA A 9 -4.89 -19.31 -13.45
C ALA A 9 -3.83 -18.39 -12.81
N MET A 10 -4.04 -17.92 -11.57
CA MET A 10 -3.07 -17.06 -10.87
C MET A 10 -1.75 -17.77 -10.55
N LYS A 11 -1.77 -19.11 -10.44
CA LYS A 11 -0.56 -19.92 -10.25
C LYS A 11 0.30 -20.01 -11.52
N GLY A 12 -0.32 -19.94 -12.70
CA GLY A 12 0.37 -20.06 -13.99
C GLY A 12 1.08 -18.79 -14.46
N ILE A 13 0.83 -17.65 -13.82
CA ILE A 13 1.43 -16.36 -14.20
C ILE A 13 2.69 -16.12 -13.35
N PRO A 14 3.86 -15.86 -13.95
CA PRO A 14 5.07 -15.50 -13.21
C PRO A 14 4.90 -14.25 -12.34
N GLU A 15 5.54 -14.21 -11.17
CA GLU A 15 5.49 -13.06 -10.24
C GLU A 15 5.93 -11.74 -10.90
N GLY A 16 6.91 -11.79 -11.81
CA GLY A 16 7.43 -10.61 -12.52
C GLY A 16 6.74 -10.27 -13.84
N ALA A 17 5.70 -11.00 -14.25
CA ALA A 17 5.04 -10.79 -15.55
C ALA A 17 4.36 -9.43 -15.63
N ILE A 18 3.70 -9.00 -14.55
CA ILE A 18 3.03 -7.70 -14.43
C ILE A 18 3.31 -7.12 -13.03
N PRO A 19 2.99 -5.83 -12.76
CA PRO A 19 3.31 -5.20 -11.49
C PRO A 19 2.79 -5.94 -10.26
N PHE A 20 1.59 -6.51 -10.33
CA PHE A 20 0.98 -7.28 -9.24
C PHE A 20 1.69 -8.63 -9.03
N PRO A 21 2.41 -8.82 -7.90
CA PRO A 21 3.36 -9.91 -7.73
C PRO A 21 2.76 -11.15 -7.05
N HIS A 22 1.56 -11.06 -6.48
CA HIS A 22 1.02 -12.11 -5.60
C HIS A 22 0.39 -13.25 -6.42
N ARG A 23 1.22 -14.23 -6.79
CA ARG A 23 0.91 -15.37 -7.70
C ARG A 23 0.98 -16.72 -7.00
N GLN A 24 1.77 -17.64 -7.53
CA GLN A 24 2.05 -18.95 -6.93
C GLN A 24 2.51 -18.81 -5.48
N GLY A 25 2.07 -19.73 -4.62
CA GLY A 25 2.39 -19.74 -3.19
C GLY A 25 1.41 -18.97 -2.30
N ASN A 26 0.55 -18.12 -2.87
CA ASN A 26 -0.50 -17.43 -2.13
C ASN A 26 -1.82 -18.24 -2.14
N LEU A 27 -2.43 -18.45 -0.97
CA LEU A 27 -3.63 -19.28 -0.78
C LEU A 27 -4.92 -18.48 -0.97
N TYR A 28 -4.97 -17.28 -0.38
CA TYR A 28 -6.10 -16.38 -0.47
C TYR A 28 -5.66 -14.95 -0.12
N SER A 29 -6.42 -13.96 -0.58
CA SER A 29 -6.33 -12.58 -0.13
C SER A 29 -7.49 -12.29 0.82
N ILE A 30 -7.21 -11.64 1.95
CA ILE A 30 -8.24 -11.19 2.89
C ILE A 30 -8.27 -9.66 2.90
N GLN A 31 -9.46 -9.10 2.72
CA GLN A 31 -9.73 -7.69 2.94
C GLN A 31 -10.56 -7.50 4.21
N TYR A 32 -10.09 -6.60 5.07
CA TYR A 32 -10.85 -6.06 6.19
C TYR A 32 -11.27 -4.64 5.81
N PHE A 33 -12.55 -4.36 5.95
CA PHE A 33 -13.07 -3.02 5.81
C PHE A 33 -14.17 -2.80 6.82
N THR A 34 -14.29 -1.56 7.27
CA THR A 34 -15.40 -1.09 8.07
C THR A 34 -15.92 0.20 7.44
N GLY A 35 -17.25 0.28 7.32
CA GLY A 35 -17.96 1.42 6.78
C GLY A 35 -18.93 1.95 7.83
N TRP A 36 -18.99 3.26 8.00
CA TRP A 36 -19.88 3.88 8.97
C TRP A 36 -20.53 5.16 8.42
N PHE A 37 -21.74 5.44 8.91
CA PHE A 37 -22.55 6.58 8.47
C PHE A 37 -22.34 7.84 9.32
N ARG A 38 -21.98 7.69 10.60
CA ARG A 38 -21.83 8.82 11.54
C ARG A 38 -20.43 9.41 11.45
N ILE A 39 -20.32 10.60 10.87
CA ILE A 39 -19.05 11.29 10.61
C ILE A 39 -18.75 12.26 11.74
N ASP A 40 -18.21 11.74 12.83
CA ASP A 40 -17.66 12.50 13.95
C ASP A 40 -16.33 11.87 14.38
N ASP A 41 -15.47 12.66 15.02
CA ASP A 41 -14.13 12.22 15.41
C ASP A 41 -14.16 10.99 16.31
N GLN A 42 -15.12 10.91 17.23
CA GLN A 42 -15.25 9.77 18.14
C GLN A 42 -15.65 8.48 17.39
N SER A 43 -16.64 8.57 16.50
CA SER A 43 -17.04 7.46 15.64
C SER A 43 -15.90 7.03 14.73
N THR A 44 -15.23 7.97 14.08
CA THR A 44 -14.08 7.71 13.20
C THR A 44 -12.96 6.99 13.95
N GLN A 45 -12.55 7.53 15.10
CA GLN A 45 -11.50 6.94 15.92
C GLN A 45 -11.86 5.52 16.37
N LYS A 46 -13.10 5.27 16.77
CA LYS A 46 -13.57 3.94 17.17
C LYS A 46 -13.43 2.91 16.04
N HIS A 47 -13.77 3.28 14.81
CA HIS A 47 -13.66 2.38 13.65
C HIS A 47 -12.20 2.17 13.24
N LEU A 48 -11.36 3.20 13.27
CA LEU A 48 -9.92 3.09 13.05
C LEU A 48 -9.25 2.20 14.11
N ASP A 49 -9.62 2.35 15.39
CA ASP A 49 -9.12 1.51 16.48
C ASP A 49 -9.53 0.06 16.31
N LEU A 50 -10.76 -0.20 15.86
CA LEU A 50 -11.23 -1.56 15.54
C LEU A 50 -10.40 -2.18 14.42
N MET A 51 -10.16 -1.44 13.33
CA MET A 51 -9.33 -1.90 12.21
C MET A 51 -7.90 -2.20 12.65
N ASN A 52 -7.31 -1.32 13.47
CA ASN A 52 -5.98 -1.54 14.06
C ASN A 52 -5.92 -2.78 14.94
N ARG A 53 -6.95 -3.04 15.76
CA ARG A 53 -7.04 -4.26 16.58
C ARG A 53 -7.12 -5.52 15.72
N ILE A 54 -7.93 -5.52 14.68
CA ILE A 54 -8.04 -6.64 13.72
C ILE A 54 -6.70 -6.86 13.02
N SER A 55 -6.06 -5.81 12.52
CA SER A 55 -4.75 -5.88 11.85
C SER A 55 -3.67 -6.50 12.76
N ARG A 56 -3.60 -6.06 14.02
CA ARG A 56 -2.67 -6.61 15.02
C ARG A 56 -2.96 -8.07 15.35
N PHE A 57 -4.23 -8.42 15.55
CA PHE A 57 -4.65 -9.80 15.81
C PHE A 57 -4.28 -10.74 14.66
N MET A 58 -4.49 -10.28 13.42
CA MET A 58 -4.21 -11.07 12.23
C MET A 58 -2.71 -11.20 11.92
N GLY A 59 -1.88 -10.30 12.45
CA GLY A 59 -0.44 -10.26 12.19
C GLY A 59 0.32 -11.54 12.54
N SER A 60 -0.19 -12.38 13.45
CA SER A 60 0.41 -13.68 13.80
C SER A 60 0.04 -14.82 12.83
N PHE A 61 -1.01 -14.66 12.04
CA PHE A 61 -1.55 -15.70 11.15
C PHE A 61 -1.19 -15.50 9.68
N ILE A 62 -0.79 -14.29 9.30
CA ILE A 62 -0.48 -13.91 7.92
C ILE A 62 1.04 -13.97 7.70
N THR A 63 1.45 -14.22 6.46
CA THR A 63 2.86 -14.22 6.05
C THR A 63 3.57 -12.94 6.46
N SER A 64 4.70 -13.10 7.15
CA SER A 64 5.53 -12.01 7.61
C SER A 64 6.94 -12.15 7.04
N ASN A 65 7.27 -11.35 6.02
CA ASN A 65 8.54 -10.63 5.81
C ASN A 65 8.79 -10.33 4.31
N PRO A 66 8.46 -9.13 3.80
CA PRO A 66 7.57 -8.13 4.40
C PRO A 66 6.10 -8.58 4.38
N ARG A 67 5.24 -7.99 5.22
CA ARG A 67 3.79 -8.26 5.18
C ARG A 67 3.23 -7.79 3.83
N PRO A 68 2.70 -8.68 2.99
CA PRO A 68 2.22 -8.32 1.67
C PRO A 68 0.92 -7.52 1.74
N ALA A 69 0.78 -6.55 0.84
CA ALA A 69 -0.38 -5.70 0.68
C ALA A 69 -0.79 -5.64 -0.80
N TYR A 70 -2.01 -5.18 -1.07
CA TYR A 70 -2.51 -5.00 -2.44
C TYR A 70 -2.74 -3.53 -2.75
N TYR A 71 -2.06 -3.00 -3.78
CA TYR A 71 -2.12 -1.57 -4.14
C TYR A 71 -3.52 -1.07 -4.49
N GLY A 72 -4.42 -1.96 -4.94
CA GLY A 72 -5.84 -1.62 -5.17
C GLY A 72 -6.60 -1.20 -3.91
N TYR A 73 -6.09 -1.56 -2.73
CA TYR A 73 -6.58 -1.11 -1.43
C TYR A 73 -5.46 -0.34 -0.73
N LYS A 74 -5.30 0.93 -1.09
CA LYS A 74 -4.23 1.78 -0.55
C LYS A 74 -4.33 1.90 0.96
N ASP A 75 -3.26 1.52 1.64
CA ASP A 75 -3.07 1.66 3.07
C ASP A 75 -1.92 2.65 3.32
N ILE A 76 -2.29 3.84 3.80
CA ILE A 76 -1.37 4.93 4.06
C ILE A 76 -0.50 4.70 5.31
N ASP A 77 -0.89 3.75 6.17
CA ASP A 77 -0.19 3.41 7.40
C ASP A 77 1.05 2.55 7.12
N LEU A 78 1.18 2.00 5.91
CA LEU A 78 2.39 1.31 5.46
C LEU A 78 3.58 2.26 5.25
N GLY A 79 3.33 3.55 5.03
CA GLY A 79 4.34 4.57 4.81
C GLY A 79 3.91 5.65 3.82
N ARG A 80 4.61 6.79 3.84
CA ARG A 80 4.34 7.93 2.95
C ARG A 80 5.64 8.46 2.34
N ASN A 81 5.54 8.96 1.13
CA ASN A 81 6.56 9.75 0.48
C ASN A 81 6.76 11.07 1.24
N LYS A 82 8.03 11.48 1.35
CA LYS A 82 8.42 12.75 1.95
C LYS A 82 8.89 13.71 0.85
N GLY A 83 8.21 14.85 0.72
CA GLY A 83 8.57 15.88 -0.26
C GLY A 83 8.22 15.51 -1.71
N VAL A 84 8.73 16.32 -2.64
CA VAL A 84 8.39 16.23 -4.08
C VAL A 84 9.17 15.13 -4.79
N LEU A 85 10.42 14.89 -4.39
CA LEU A 85 11.29 13.85 -4.94
C LEU A 85 11.68 12.88 -3.81
N PRO A 86 10.81 11.93 -3.47
CA PRO A 86 11.07 10.98 -2.41
C PRO A 86 12.19 10.02 -2.81
N SER A 87 13.01 9.61 -1.83
CA SER A 87 14.03 8.59 -2.03
C SER A 87 13.39 7.24 -2.37
N TYR A 88 14.01 6.50 -3.29
CA TYR A 88 13.63 5.12 -3.58
C TYR A 88 13.68 4.26 -2.31
N ASN A 89 14.72 4.43 -1.49
CA ASN A 89 14.93 3.60 -0.29
C ASN A 89 13.87 3.86 0.79
N ASP A 90 13.43 5.10 0.95
CA ASP A 90 12.33 5.45 1.87
C ASP A 90 11.01 4.85 1.39
N SER A 91 10.79 4.87 0.08
CA SER A 91 9.58 4.36 -0.55
C SER A 91 9.52 2.83 -0.60
N ARG A 92 10.69 2.18 -0.57
CA ARG A 92 10.85 0.72 -0.60
C ARG A 92 10.09 0.03 0.55
N VAL A 93 10.00 0.70 1.71
CA VAL A 93 9.33 0.20 2.93
C VAL A 93 7.87 -0.19 2.69
N TRP A 94 7.13 0.62 1.92
CA TRP A 94 5.76 0.35 1.51
C TRP A 94 5.69 -0.27 0.11
N GLY A 95 6.61 0.10 -0.79
CA GLY A 95 6.64 -0.34 -2.18
C GLY A 95 6.80 -1.85 -2.34
N GLU A 96 7.72 -2.46 -1.58
CA GLU A 96 7.92 -3.92 -1.62
C GLU A 96 6.76 -4.70 -1.02
N ARG A 97 5.95 -4.09 -0.14
CA ARG A 97 4.73 -4.74 0.37
C ARG A 97 3.69 -4.91 -0.74
N TYR A 98 3.58 -3.92 -1.64
CA TYR A 98 2.66 -3.97 -2.77
C TYR A 98 3.20 -4.74 -3.97
N PHE A 99 4.47 -4.53 -4.31
CA PHE A 99 5.05 -4.94 -5.59
C PHE A 99 6.18 -5.97 -5.46
N LYS A 100 6.60 -6.34 -4.24
CA LYS A 100 7.77 -7.21 -4.01
C LYS A 100 8.97 -6.78 -4.86
N GLY A 101 9.66 -7.72 -5.51
CA GLY A 101 10.79 -7.45 -6.40
C GLY A 101 10.45 -6.62 -7.64
N ASN A 102 9.17 -6.44 -7.98
CA ASN A 102 8.77 -5.61 -9.12
C ASN A 102 8.91 -4.11 -8.85
N PHE A 103 9.04 -3.69 -7.58
CA PHE A 103 9.11 -2.27 -7.22
C PHE A 103 10.27 -1.53 -7.89
N GLU A 104 11.43 -2.16 -7.99
CA GLU A 104 12.61 -1.55 -8.61
C GLU A 104 12.39 -1.30 -10.11
N ARG A 105 11.87 -2.31 -10.82
CA ARG A 105 11.53 -2.19 -12.25
C ARG A 105 10.53 -1.05 -12.48
N LEU A 106 9.54 -0.92 -11.60
CA LEU A 106 8.57 0.18 -11.65
C LEU A 106 9.22 1.55 -11.44
N ALA A 107 10.15 1.67 -10.48
CA ALA A 107 10.86 2.93 -10.22
C ALA A 107 11.76 3.36 -11.39
N ARG A 108 12.38 2.38 -12.08
CA ARG A 108 13.16 2.64 -13.30
C ARG A 108 12.27 3.15 -14.43
N ILE A 109 11.15 2.48 -14.70
CA ILE A 109 10.16 2.92 -15.70
C ILE A 109 9.64 4.32 -15.35
N LYS A 110 9.32 4.58 -14.07
CA LYS A 110 8.88 5.90 -13.60
C LYS A 110 9.88 6.99 -13.96
N ARG A 111 11.19 6.74 -13.82
CA ARG A 111 12.23 7.69 -14.21
C ARG A 111 12.27 7.93 -15.71
N GLU A 112 12.08 6.91 -16.54
CA GLU A 112 12.09 7.05 -17.99
C GLU A 112 10.91 7.88 -18.50
N VAL A 113 9.72 7.69 -17.91
CA VAL A 113 8.48 8.35 -18.37
C VAL A 113 8.15 9.65 -17.64
N ASP A 114 8.66 9.85 -16.43
CA ASP A 114 8.35 11.00 -15.56
C ASP A 114 9.48 11.25 -14.55
N ALA A 115 10.68 11.57 -15.05
CA ALA A 115 11.86 11.88 -14.24
C ALA A 115 11.63 13.06 -13.25
N GLY A 116 10.80 14.03 -13.64
CA GLY A 116 10.44 15.19 -12.82
C GLY A 116 9.44 14.88 -11.69
N ASN A 117 8.92 13.65 -11.64
CA ASN A 117 7.90 13.21 -10.69
C ASN A 117 6.66 14.12 -10.67
N TYR A 118 6.19 14.48 -11.87
CA TYR A 118 4.99 15.30 -12.04
C TYR A 118 3.74 14.54 -11.54
N PHE A 119 3.59 13.28 -11.95
CA PHE A 119 2.49 12.42 -11.51
C PHE A 119 2.81 11.78 -10.16
N ARG A 120 2.46 12.47 -9.07
CA ARG A 120 2.82 12.05 -7.71
C ARG A 120 1.63 12.02 -6.75
N SER A 121 1.77 11.22 -5.70
CA SER A 121 0.88 11.15 -4.54
C SER A 121 1.69 10.71 -3.32
N GLU A 122 1.04 10.61 -2.16
CA GLU A 122 1.64 10.19 -0.89
C GLU A 122 2.27 8.79 -0.95
N GLN A 123 1.85 7.94 -1.91
CA GLN A 123 2.44 6.63 -2.18
C GLN A 123 2.65 6.38 -3.69
N SER A 124 2.99 7.42 -4.46
CA SER A 124 3.43 7.20 -5.85
C SER A 124 4.82 6.59 -5.88
N ILE A 125 5.08 5.69 -6.83
CA ILE A 125 6.42 5.16 -7.07
C ILE A 125 7.38 6.33 -7.37
N PRO A 126 8.51 6.47 -6.64
CA PRO A 126 9.51 7.49 -6.94
C PRO A 126 10.26 7.17 -8.24
N PRO A 127 10.72 8.18 -9.00
CA PRO A 127 11.72 7.95 -10.02
C PRO A 127 13.01 7.39 -9.38
N TYR A 128 13.60 6.38 -9.99
CA TYR A 128 14.80 5.73 -9.46
C TYR A 128 16.04 6.66 -9.54
N ASN A 129 16.33 7.36 -8.45
CA ASN A 129 17.51 8.22 -8.33
C ASN A 129 18.69 7.42 -7.77
N SER A 130 19.67 7.11 -8.61
CA SER A 130 20.93 6.46 -8.21
C SER A 130 21.97 7.45 -7.65
N TRP A 131 21.56 8.66 -7.27
CA TRP A 131 22.50 9.77 -7.01
C TRP A 131 22.47 10.24 -5.55
N VAL A 132 23.67 10.26 -4.95
CA VAL A 132 23.98 10.69 -3.58
C VAL A 132 23.92 12.21 -3.52
N GLY A 133 23.05 12.73 -2.65
CA GLY A 133 23.14 14.07 -2.05
C GLY A 133 22.89 15.25 -2.97
N VAL A 134 21.73 15.89 -2.84
CA VAL A 134 21.57 17.32 -2.47
C VAL A 134 20.12 17.49 -2.00
N SER A 135 19.95 17.95 -0.76
CA SER A 135 18.65 18.25 -0.14
C SER A 135 18.14 19.62 -0.59
N ALA A 136 16.90 19.68 -1.07
CA ALA A 136 16.15 20.92 -1.22
C ALA A 136 14.94 20.91 -0.28
N SER A 137 14.96 21.83 0.68
CA SER A 137 13.86 22.13 1.59
C SER A 137 12.79 22.97 0.88
N SER A 138 11.52 22.70 1.15
CA SER A 138 10.50 23.75 1.22
C SER A 138 9.22 23.26 1.87
N SER A 139 8.74 24.13 2.74
CA SER A 139 7.48 24.17 3.48
C SER A 139 6.28 24.47 2.58
N SER A 140 5.09 23.99 2.93
CA SER A 140 3.87 24.84 3.03
C SER A 140 2.65 24.07 3.53
N SER A 141 1.71 24.87 4.01
CA SER A 141 0.56 24.65 4.89
C SER A 141 -0.75 24.18 4.23
N SER A 142 -1.62 23.59 5.06
CA SER A 142 -3.05 23.30 4.85
C SER A 142 -3.90 24.58 4.61
N PRO A 143 -5.17 24.50 4.11
CA PRO A 143 -6.33 24.31 5.02
C PRO A 143 -7.65 23.67 4.45
N THR A 144 -8.51 23.28 5.40
CA THR A 144 -10.00 23.10 5.53
C THR A 144 -10.95 23.59 4.41
N SER A 145 -12.24 23.21 4.22
CA SER A 145 -13.25 22.27 4.80
C SER A 145 -14.60 22.36 4.03
N ASN A 146 -15.36 21.24 3.89
CA ASN A 146 -16.87 21.05 3.85
C ASN A 146 -17.78 21.77 2.81
N PRO A 147 -18.96 21.20 2.37
CA PRO A 147 -20.05 20.66 3.22
C PRO A 147 -20.85 19.39 2.76
N LEU A 148 -21.42 18.75 3.79
CA LEU A 148 -22.59 17.84 3.92
C LEU A 148 -23.11 17.08 2.67
N SER A 149 -22.47 15.95 2.40
CA SER A 149 -23.08 14.73 1.87
C SER A 149 -23.09 13.67 2.97
N VAL A 150 -24.04 12.71 2.97
CA VAL A 150 -23.90 11.49 3.78
C VAL A 150 -22.73 10.71 3.18
N THR A 151 -21.53 10.95 3.70
CA THR A 151 -20.29 10.34 3.23
C THR A 151 -20.06 9.05 4.00
N LEU A 152 -20.12 7.91 3.31
CA LEU A 152 -19.63 6.65 3.85
C LEU A 152 -18.10 6.77 3.98
N GLN A 153 -17.58 6.78 5.21
CA GLN A 153 -16.15 6.65 5.44
C GLN A 153 -15.78 5.17 5.48
N CYS A 154 -14.73 4.80 4.75
CA CYS A 154 -14.21 3.43 4.68
C CYS A 154 -12.75 3.42 5.14
N SER A 155 -12.41 2.48 6.02
CA SER A 155 -11.02 2.12 6.33
C SER A 155 -10.76 0.72 5.79
N THR A 156 -9.63 0.51 5.09
CA THR A 156 -9.28 -0.77 4.47
C THR A 156 -7.89 -1.23 4.88
N ASP A 157 -7.75 -2.50 5.27
CA ASP A 157 -6.47 -3.21 5.39
C ASP A 157 -6.60 -4.50 4.58
N THR A 158 -5.60 -4.82 3.76
CA THR A 158 -5.59 -6.03 2.92
C THR A 158 -4.35 -6.84 3.17
N CYS A 159 -4.57 -8.14 3.36
CA CYS A 159 -3.56 -9.12 3.67
C CYS A 159 -3.55 -10.20 2.61
N ILE A 160 -2.37 -10.77 2.37
CA ILE A 160 -2.18 -11.88 1.45
C ILE A 160 -1.53 -13.02 2.22
N CYS A 161 -2.21 -14.16 2.24
CA CYS A 161 -1.75 -15.34 2.97
C CYS A 161 -1.04 -16.30 2.02
N THR A 162 0.14 -16.76 2.43
CA THR A 162 0.95 -17.72 1.68
C THR A 162 1.15 -19.02 2.45
N ASN A 163 1.51 -20.09 1.74
CA ASN A 163 1.90 -21.33 2.39
C ASN A 163 3.29 -21.16 3.04
N LYS A 164 3.44 -21.60 4.30
CA LYS A 164 4.71 -21.57 5.04
C LYS A 164 5.78 -22.47 4.44
N GLN A 165 5.40 -23.50 3.68
CA GLN A 165 6.33 -24.51 3.14
C GLN A 165 7.01 -24.12 1.81
N SER A 166 6.73 -22.94 1.26
CA SER A 166 7.25 -22.49 -0.04
C SER A 166 8.21 -21.30 0.05
N LEU A 167 8.83 -21.08 1.21
CA LEU A 167 9.98 -20.19 1.39
C LEU A 167 11.26 -21.02 1.48
#